data_AF-A0A2G1MIB9-F1
#
_entry.id   AF-A0A2G1MIB9-F1
#
_cell.length_a   1.000
_cell.length_b   1.000
_cell.length_c   1.000
_cell.angle_alpha   90.00
_cell.angle_beta   90.00
_cell.angle_gamma   90.00
#
_symmetry.space_group_name_H-M   'P 1'
#
loop_
_entity.id
_entity.type
_entity.pdbx_description
1 polymer ?
#
loop_
_entity_poly.entity_id
_entity_poly.type
_entity_poly.pdbx_seq_one_letter_code
_entity_poly.pdbx_strand_id
1 'polypeptide(L)'
;MRVGIKIGGVLAALMLAGCADFGPRAMPLLESVALPPVLPPDAELRALPEPEPFAAEYTENPFEMGPVSVIAPDRRGAMATWQLIPCREGRAICVDGHAGQLSVAGETYVVSGVHGMSFHLMTGGEGFVTRSGGGKFADRQVPLAWEHVPAIEPSALREARAPAGRTIPMK
;
A
#
# COMPACT_ATOMS: atom_id res chain seq x y z
N MET A 1 41.54 48.30 -15.67
CA MET A 1 41.66 49.57 -16.44
C MET A 1 41.15 49.32 -17.84
N ARG A 2 40.14 50.12 -18.29
CA ARG A 2 39.72 50.47 -19.68
C ARG A 2 39.76 49.34 -20.75
N VAL A 3 38.73 49.04 -21.53
CA VAL A 3 37.95 49.89 -22.45
C VAL A 3 36.73 49.07 -22.88
N GLY A 4 35.55 49.69 -22.95
CA GLY A 4 34.35 49.07 -23.52
C GLY A 4 34.26 49.21 -25.03
N ILE A 5 33.49 48.32 -25.68
CA ILE A 5 32.98 48.53 -27.04
C ILE A 5 31.51 48.11 -27.04
N LYS A 6 30.61 49.10 -27.15
CA LYS A 6 29.23 48.92 -27.61
C LYS A 6 29.22 49.16 -29.12
N ILE A 7 28.82 48.15 -29.89
CA ILE A 7 28.42 48.25 -31.31
C ILE A 7 27.12 47.44 -31.34
N GLY A 8 25.95 48.06 -31.54
CA GLY A 8 25.47 48.46 -32.87
C GLY A 8 24.97 47.17 -33.56
N GLY A 9 23.68 46.86 -33.60
CA GLY A 9 22.63 47.69 -34.17
C GLY A 9 22.45 47.30 -35.64
N VAL A 10 21.49 46.39 -35.87
CA VAL A 10 20.73 46.18 -37.13
C VAL A 10 21.51 45.76 -38.36
N LEU A 11 21.30 44.51 -38.82
CA LEU A 11 20.87 44.17 -40.19
C LEU A 11 20.93 42.64 -40.38
N ALA A 12 19.77 42.00 -40.49
CA ALA A 12 19.56 40.87 -41.39
C ALA A 12 18.05 40.60 -41.49
N ALA A 13 17.33 41.60 -41.97
CA ALA A 13 16.05 41.39 -42.63
C ALA A 13 16.32 40.62 -43.93
N LEU A 14 16.23 39.29 -43.90
CA LEU A 14 16.37 38.43 -45.09
C LEU A 14 15.77 37.03 -44.85
N MET A 15 14.61 36.95 -44.20
CA MET A 15 13.82 35.70 -44.10
C MET A 15 12.35 35.99 -44.44
N LEU A 16 12.10 36.60 -45.59
CA LEU A 16 10.77 36.87 -46.16
C LEU A 16 10.67 36.28 -47.58
N ALA A 17 10.92 34.98 -47.70
CA ALA A 17 10.62 34.22 -48.91
C ALA A 17 10.33 32.76 -48.53
N GLY A 18 9.09 32.50 -48.14
CA GLY A 18 8.66 31.16 -47.72
C GLY A 18 7.20 31.06 -47.33
N CYS A 19 6.31 31.89 -47.89
CA CYS A 19 4.87 31.63 -47.85
C CYS A 19 4.56 30.54 -48.88
N ALA A 20 4.94 29.30 -48.58
CA ALA A 20 4.30 28.16 -49.22
C ALA A 20 2.86 28.16 -48.73
N ASP A 21 1.97 28.38 -49.67
CA ASP A 21 0.52 28.43 -49.57
C ASP A 21 -0.03 27.10 -49.01
N PHE A 22 0.04 26.94 -47.69
CA PHE A 22 -0.71 25.92 -46.96
C PHE A 22 -2.08 26.50 -46.63
N GLY A 23 -2.88 26.74 -47.66
CA GLY A 23 -4.32 26.86 -47.48
C GLY A 23 -4.82 25.57 -46.83
N PRO A 24 -5.64 25.64 -45.77
CA PRO A 24 -6.26 24.43 -45.24
C PRO A 24 -7.05 23.82 -46.40
N ARG A 25 -6.64 22.62 -46.84
CA ARG A 25 -7.53 21.76 -47.60
C ARG A 25 -8.73 21.54 -46.69
N ALA A 26 -9.80 22.28 -46.95
CA ALA A 26 -11.12 21.94 -46.49
C ALA A 26 -11.42 20.57 -47.08
N MET A 27 -11.04 19.53 -46.34
CA MET A 27 -11.71 18.25 -46.52
C MET A 27 -13.18 18.56 -46.28
N PRO A 28 -14.10 18.17 -47.17
CA PRO A 28 -15.48 18.12 -46.76
C PRO A 28 -15.47 17.26 -45.50
N LEU A 29 -15.84 17.86 -44.37
CA LEU A 29 -16.25 17.10 -43.20
C LEU A 29 -17.30 16.16 -43.77
N LEU A 30 -16.93 14.90 -43.97
CA LEU A 30 -17.89 13.83 -44.16
C LEU A 30 -18.89 14.07 -43.05
N GLU A 31 -20.10 14.41 -43.48
CA GLU A 31 -21.25 14.65 -42.63
C GLU A 31 -21.18 13.61 -41.53
N SER A 32 -20.94 14.10 -40.30
CA SER A 32 -20.76 13.22 -39.16
C SER A 32 -22.03 12.39 -39.10
N VAL A 33 -21.97 11.15 -39.58
CA VAL A 33 -23.08 10.23 -39.50
C VAL A 33 -23.31 10.10 -38.01
N ALA A 34 -24.35 10.76 -37.53
CA ALA A 34 -24.74 10.70 -36.13
C ALA A 34 -25.04 9.23 -35.86
N LEU A 35 -24.05 8.53 -35.30
CA LEU A 35 -24.24 7.16 -34.89
C LEU A 35 -25.43 7.18 -33.93
N PRO A 36 -26.43 6.30 -34.12
CA PRO A 36 -27.51 6.21 -33.17
C PRO A 36 -26.90 6.03 -31.77
N PRO A 37 -27.45 6.68 -30.74
CA PRO A 37 -26.93 6.52 -29.39
C PRO A 37 -26.91 5.03 -29.06
N VAL A 38 -25.74 4.50 -28.68
CA VAL A 38 -25.63 3.15 -28.16
C VAL A 38 -26.35 3.14 -26.82
N LEU A 39 -27.61 2.71 -26.81
CA LEU A 39 -28.30 2.43 -25.56
C LEU A 39 -27.64 1.20 -24.94
N PRO A 40 -27.29 1.24 -23.64
CA PRO A 40 -26.89 0.02 -22.94
C PRO A 40 -28.00 -1.02 -23.07
N PRO A 41 -27.68 -2.32 -23.17
CA PRO A 41 -28.71 -3.34 -23.18
C PRO A 41 -29.56 -3.21 -21.93
N ASP A 42 -30.88 -3.22 -22.10
CA ASP A 42 -31.84 -3.34 -21.01
C ASP A 42 -31.71 -4.74 -20.40
N ALA A 43 -30.72 -4.92 -19.53
CA ALA A 43 -30.59 -6.10 -18.69
C ALA A 43 -31.34 -5.80 -17.39
N GLU A 44 -32.27 -6.68 -17.02
CA GLU A 44 -32.79 -6.67 -15.65
C GLU A 44 -31.59 -6.86 -14.70
N LEU A 45 -31.23 -5.80 -13.97
CA LEU A 45 -30.34 -5.94 -12.83
C LEU A 45 -31.07 -6.82 -11.82
N ARG A 46 -30.75 -8.12 -11.82
CA ARG A 46 -30.96 -8.93 -10.63
C ARG A 46 -30.03 -8.35 -9.58
N ALA A 47 -30.61 -7.64 -8.62
CA ALA A 47 -29.93 -7.38 -7.36
C ALA A 47 -29.46 -8.73 -6.84
N LEU A 48 -28.14 -8.93 -6.79
CA LEU A 48 -27.60 -10.00 -6.00
C LEU A 48 -28.08 -9.75 -4.57
N PRO A 49 -28.48 -10.80 -3.82
CA PRO A 49 -28.79 -10.61 -2.41
C PRO A 49 -27.60 -9.89 -1.78
N GLU A 50 -27.89 -8.90 -0.93
CA GLU A 50 -26.84 -8.28 -0.12
C GLU A 50 -26.08 -9.43 0.56
N PRO A 51 -24.74 -9.46 0.47
CA PRO A 51 -23.99 -10.48 1.17
C PRO A 51 -24.41 -10.40 2.64
N GLU A 52 -24.86 -11.52 3.19
CA GLU A 52 -25.08 -11.64 4.62
C GLU A 52 -23.84 -11.06 5.32
N PRO A 53 -23.99 -10.18 6.31
CA PRO A 53 -22.83 -9.72 7.07
C PRO A 53 -22.05 -10.96 7.50
N PHE A 54 -20.74 -10.98 7.24
CA PHE A 54 -19.90 -12.11 7.61
C PHE A 54 -20.24 -12.49 9.05
N ALA A 55 -20.66 -13.75 9.26
CA ALA A 55 -21.18 -14.18 10.55
C ALA A 55 -20.16 -13.85 11.66
N ALA A 56 -20.63 -13.42 12.83
CA ALA A 56 -19.77 -13.03 13.95
C ALA A 56 -18.82 -14.16 14.42
N GLU A 57 -19.10 -15.40 14.05
CA GLU A 57 -18.21 -16.55 14.24
C GLU A 57 -16.89 -16.48 13.44
N TYR A 58 -16.78 -15.59 12.45
CA TYR A 58 -15.53 -15.32 11.72
C TYR A 58 -14.71 -14.16 12.32
N THR A 59 -15.10 -13.66 13.51
CA THR A 59 -14.36 -12.56 14.15
C THR A 59 -13.12 -13.14 14.85
N GLU A 60 -11.96 -12.95 14.25
CA GLU A 60 -10.70 -13.48 14.75
C GLU A 60 -10.14 -12.62 15.89
N ASN A 61 -9.75 -13.26 17.00
CA ASN A 61 -9.11 -12.57 18.11
C ASN A 61 -7.58 -12.49 17.91
N PRO A 62 -6.95 -11.34 18.17
CA PRO A 62 -5.50 -11.24 18.21
C PRO A 62 -4.87 -12.31 19.11
N PHE A 63 -3.79 -12.90 18.63
CA PHE A 63 -3.01 -13.93 19.32
C PHE A 63 -3.66 -15.29 19.57
N GLU A 64 -4.93 -15.50 19.21
CA GLU A 64 -5.61 -16.79 19.39
C GLU A 64 -4.93 -17.91 18.60
N MET A 65 -4.52 -17.63 17.36
CA MET A 65 -3.80 -18.58 16.50
C MET A 65 -2.27 -18.43 16.54
N GLY A 66 -1.73 -17.64 17.49
CA GLY A 66 -0.28 -17.45 17.66
C GLY A 66 0.21 -16.06 17.22
N PRO A 67 1.43 -15.92 16.67
CA PRO A 67 1.99 -14.63 16.30
C PRO A 67 1.11 -13.85 15.31
N VAL A 68 1.12 -12.53 15.45
CA VAL A 68 0.35 -11.62 14.58
C VAL A 68 1.32 -10.76 13.77
N SER A 69 1.04 -10.60 12.48
CA SER A 69 1.68 -9.62 11.61
C SER A 69 0.83 -8.37 11.54
N VAL A 70 1.42 -7.22 11.82
CA VAL A 70 0.77 -5.91 11.75
C VAL A 70 1.35 -5.11 10.60
N ILE A 71 0.50 -4.48 9.81
CA ILE A 71 0.88 -3.63 8.67
C ILE A 71 0.33 -2.22 8.91
N ALA A 72 1.20 -1.21 8.90
CA ALA A 72 0.81 0.20 9.01
C ALA A 72 1.88 1.14 8.40
N PRO A 73 1.53 2.38 8.02
CA PRO A 73 2.52 3.37 7.59
C PRO A 73 3.49 3.70 8.73
N ASP A 74 4.81 3.70 8.50
CA ASP A 74 5.88 4.07 9.44
C ASP A 74 5.89 5.58 9.74
N ARG A 75 6.90 6.06 10.48
CA ARG A 75 7.03 7.51 10.80
C ARG A 75 7.25 8.38 9.56
N ARG A 76 7.78 7.83 8.47
CA ARG A 76 8.00 8.50 7.19
C ARG A 76 6.81 8.33 6.23
N GLY A 77 5.78 7.58 6.64
CA GLY A 77 4.60 7.27 5.83
C GLY A 77 4.78 6.09 4.88
N ALA A 78 5.91 5.37 4.92
CA ALA A 78 6.12 4.16 4.13
C ALA A 78 5.45 2.97 4.82
N MET A 79 4.82 2.05 4.07
CA MET A 79 4.23 0.86 4.67
C MET A 79 5.32 0.00 5.34
N ALA A 80 5.08 -0.38 6.59
CA ALA A 80 5.95 -1.23 7.37
C ALA A 80 5.15 -2.38 7.99
N THR A 81 5.85 -3.48 8.23
CA THR A 81 5.30 -4.70 8.82
C THR A 81 6.04 -5.02 10.10
N TRP A 82 5.31 -5.35 11.16
CA TRP A 82 5.86 -5.79 12.45
C TRP A 82 5.28 -7.15 12.81
N GLN A 83 6.13 -8.02 13.38
CA GLN A 83 5.66 -9.26 13.99
C GLN A 83 5.51 -9.08 15.50
N LEU A 84 4.31 -9.35 16.01
CA LEU A 84 3.95 -9.33 17.41
C LEU A 84 3.88 -10.78 17.88
N ILE A 85 4.85 -11.19 18.70
CA ILE A 85 5.05 -12.58 19.08
C ILE A 85 4.82 -12.72 20.58
N PRO A 86 3.86 -13.56 21.04
CA PRO A 86 3.75 -13.91 22.46
C PRO A 86 5.09 -14.44 22.99
N CYS A 87 5.59 -13.85 24.06
CA CYS A 87 6.88 -14.17 24.64
C CYS A 87 6.81 -14.17 26.18
N ARG A 88 7.89 -14.60 26.84
CA ARG A 88 7.95 -14.76 28.31
C ARG A 88 6.80 -15.62 28.84
N GLU A 89 6.60 -16.78 28.20
CA GLU A 89 5.53 -17.74 28.53
C GLU A 89 4.12 -17.11 28.37
N GLY A 90 3.95 -16.23 27.39
CA GLY A 90 2.67 -15.57 27.10
C GLY A 90 2.38 -14.33 27.95
N ARG A 91 3.29 -13.92 28.85
CA ARG A 91 3.10 -12.75 29.73
C ARG A 91 3.44 -11.41 29.07
N ALA A 92 4.04 -11.43 27.90
CA ALA A 92 4.43 -10.25 27.14
C ALA A 92 4.28 -10.48 25.63
N ILE A 93 4.25 -9.41 24.86
CA ILE A 93 4.32 -9.46 23.39
C ILE A 93 5.64 -8.85 22.95
N CYS A 94 6.44 -9.61 22.23
CA CYS A 94 7.73 -9.18 21.73
C CYS A 94 7.59 -8.64 20.29
N VAL A 95 8.20 -7.49 20.04
CA VAL A 95 8.36 -6.89 18.70
C VAL A 95 9.85 -6.62 18.51
N ASP A 96 10.46 -7.18 17.48
CA ASP A 96 11.91 -7.04 17.22
C ASP A 96 12.77 -7.30 18.47
N GLY A 97 12.42 -8.33 19.24
CA GLY A 97 13.11 -8.73 20.48
C GLY A 97 12.81 -7.87 21.71
N HIS A 98 12.02 -6.80 21.60
CA HIS A 98 11.65 -5.94 22.71
C HIS A 98 10.29 -6.35 23.27
N ALA A 99 10.21 -6.61 24.58
CA ALA A 99 8.98 -7.01 25.23
C ALA A 99 8.11 -5.80 25.57
N GLY A 100 6.90 -5.77 25.01
CA GLY A 100 5.82 -4.86 25.36
C GLY A 100 4.79 -5.51 26.29
N GLN A 101 3.95 -4.67 26.89
CA GLN A 101 2.86 -5.09 27.76
C GLN A 101 1.59 -5.29 26.93
N LEU A 102 0.94 -6.44 27.09
CA LEU A 102 -0.40 -6.69 26.60
C LEU A 102 -1.43 -6.28 27.67
N SER A 103 -2.46 -5.56 27.25
CA SER A 103 -3.67 -5.30 28.03
C SER A 103 -4.89 -5.38 27.12
N VAL A 104 -6.06 -5.70 27.68
CA VAL A 104 -7.31 -5.76 26.93
C VAL A 104 -8.27 -4.69 27.47
N ALA A 105 -8.86 -3.90 26.57
CA ALA A 105 -9.83 -2.86 26.90
C ALA A 105 -11.06 -2.99 25.98
N GLY A 106 -12.16 -3.54 26.51
CA GLY A 106 -13.29 -3.95 25.67
C GLY A 106 -12.86 -5.04 24.69
N GLU A 107 -13.09 -4.82 23.39
CA GLU A 107 -12.70 -5.72 22.30
C GLU A 107 -11.33 -5.36 21.69
N THR A 108 -10.59 -4.43 22.30
CA THR A 108 -9.28 -3.98 21.80
C THR A 108 -8.14 -4.56 22.63
N TYR A 109 -7.23 -5.26 21.95
CA TYR A 109 -5.96 -5.73 22.48
C TYR A 109 -4.90 -4.65 22.27
N VAL A 110 -4.31 -4.17 23.37
CA VAL A 110 -3.33 -3.09 23.35
C VAL A 110 -1.96 -3.63 23.70
N VAL A 111 -1.03 -3.58 22.75
CA VAL A 111 0.39 -3.89 22.97
C VAL A 111 1.16 -2.60 23.08
N SER A 112 1.63 -2.26 24.27
CA SER A 112 2.29 -0.98 24.58
C SER A 112 3.74 -1.15 25.02
N GLY A 113 4.51 -0.06 24.98
CA GLY A 113 5.88 -0.03 25.51
C GLY A 113 6.96 -0.54 24.55
N VAL A 114 6.60 -0.82 23.30
CA VAL A 114 7.54 -1.25 22.24
C VAL A 114 7.87 -0.08 21.33
N HIS A 115 9.14 0.36 21.34
CA HIS A 115 9.66 1.41 20.46
C HIS A 115 8.88 2.75 20.46
N GLY A 116 8.28 3.11 21.60
CA GLY A 116 7.44 4.32 21.72
C GLY A 116 6.15 4.23 20.87
N MET A 117 5.72 3.02 20.57
CA MET A 117 4.47 2.70 19.87
C MET A 117 3.56 1.89 20.78
N SER A 118 2.26 2.03 20.54
CA SER A 118 1.23 1.15 21.07
C SER A 118 0.38 0.64 19.92
N PHE A 119 0.28 -0.67 19.75
CA PHE A 119 -0.58 -1.31 18.75
C PHE A 119 -1.93 -1.59 19.39
N HIS A 120 -3.01 -1.07 18.81
CA HIS A 120 -4.38 -1.29 19.23
C HIS A 120 -5.04 -2.20 18.19
N LEU A 121 -5.18 -3.47 18.52
CA LEU A 121 -5.69 -4.52 17.65
C LEU A 121 -7.15 -4.79 18.02
N MET A 122 -8.06 -4.55 17.10
CA MET A 122 -9.48 -4.88 17.24
C MET A 122 -9.73 -6.27 16.64
N THR A 123 -10.72 -6.99 17.16
CA THR A 123 -11.16 -8.27 16.58
C THR A 123 -11.52 -8.10 15.10
N GLY A 124 -11.17 -9.06 14.24
CA GLY A 124 -11.47 -9.00 12.81
C GLY A 124 -10.41 -8.34 11.91
N GLY A 125 -9.18 -8.17 12.38
CA GLY A 125 -8.04 -7.82 11.51
C GLY A 125 -7.72 -6.33 11.37
N GLU A 126 -8.37 -5.46 12.14
CA GLU A 126 -8.23 -4.00 12.03
C GLU A 126 -7.72 -3.34 13.32
N GLY A 127 -7.43 -2.04 13.23
CA GLY A 127 -7.09 -1.24 14.41
C GLY A 127 -6.30 0.02 14.09
N PHE A 128 -5.50 0.48 15.05
CA PHE A 128 -4.59 1.61 14.86
C PHE A 128 -3.30 1.48 15.68
N VAL A 129 -2.23 2.13 15.22
CA VAL A 129 -1.01 2.29 16.02
C VAL A 129 -0.92 3.72 16.52
N THR A 130 -0.74 3.86 17.83
CA THR A 130 -0.44 5.13 18.48
C THR A 130 1.07 5.28 18.56
N ARG A 131 1.59 6.40 18.05
CA ARG A 131 3.00 6.74 18.14
C ARG A 131 3.17 7.94 19.02
N SER A 132 4.05 7.81 20.02
CA SER A 132 4.34 8.97 20.86
C SER A 132 4.92 10.09 20.02
N GLY A 133 4.36 11.29 20.15
CA GLY A 133 4.94 12.48 19.54
C GLY A 133 6.32 12.84 20.13
N GLY A 134 6.70 12.21 21.26
CA GLY A 134 7.71 12.70 22.18
C GLY A 134 7.17 13.95 22.87
N GLY A 135 7.33 14.10 24.19
CA GLY A 135 6.55 15.01 25.06
C GLY A 135 6.39 16.50 24.70
N LYS A 136 6.85 16.95 23.52
CA LYS A 136 6.57 18.24 22.88
C LYS A 136 5.47 18.17 21.79
N PHE A 137 5.10 17.00 21.30
CA PHE A 137 4.10 16.80 20.25
C PHE A 137 3.01 15.85 20.71
N ALA A 138 1.80 16.05 20.18
CA ALA A 138 0.70 15.13 20.39
C ALA A 138 1.00 13.75 19.77
N ASP A 139 0.43 12.72 20.37
CA ASP A 139 0.52 11.37 19.83
C ASP A 139 -0.22 11.27 18.49
N ARG A 140 0.38 10.55 17.55
CA ARG A 140 -0.19 10.34 16.22
C ARG A 140 -0.75 8.94 16.11
N GLN A 141 -2.02 8.84 15.72
CA GLN A 141 -2.66 7.57 15.39
C GLN A 141 -2.68 7.38 13.87
N VAL A 142 -2.40 6.16 13.42
CA VAL A 142 -2.60 5.77 12.03
C VAL A 142 -3.28 4.40 11.98
N PRO A 143 -4.14 4.15 10.98
CA PRO A 143 -4.78 2.85 10.83
C PRO A 143 -3.74 1.76 10.63
N LEU A 144 -4.05 0.57 11.14
CA LEU A 144 -3.31 -0.66 10.86
C LEU A 144 -4.28 -1.75 10.41
N ALA A 145 -3.72 -2.73 9.71
CA ALA A 145 -4.34 -4.04 9.54
C ALA A 145 -3.45 -5.08 10.24
N TRP A 146 -4.05 -6.17 10.69
CA TRP A 146 -3.33 -7.28 11.28
C TRP A 146 -3.89 -8.61 10.81
N GLU A 147 -3.04 -9.64 10.80
CA GLU A 147 -3.38 -11.00 10.41
C GLU A 147 -2.49 -11.98 11.19
N HIS A 148 -2.95 -13.21 11.41
CA HIS A 148 -2.12 -14.25 11.99
C HIS A 148 -0.98 -14.63 11.05
N VAL A 149 0.22 -14.84 11.59
CA VAL A 149 1.32 -15.38 10.80
C VAL A 149 1.05 -16.87 10.60
N PRO A 150 0.84 -17.36 9.37
CA PRO A 150 0.62 -18.78 9.15
C PRO A 150 1.86 -19.54 9.62
N ALA A 151 1.65 -20.65 10.32
CA ALA A 151 2.72 -21.58 10.62
C ALA A 151 3.25 -22.14 9.28
N ILE A 152 4.37 -21.60 8.79
CA ILE A 152 5.06 -22.21 7.66
C ILE A 152 5.77 -23.44 8.23
N GLU A 153 5.17 -24.61 8.02
CA GLU A 153 5.76 -25.89 8.37
C GLU A 153 7.22 -25.94 7.85
N PRO A 154 8.22 -26.25 8.71
CA PRO A 154 9.63 -26.26 8.31
C PRO A 154 9.96 -27.20 7.14
N SER A 155 9.10 -28.18 6.87
CA SER A 155 9.17 -29.08 5.71
C SER A 155 9.06 -28.32 4.38
N ALA A 156 8.16 -27.34 4.28
CA ALA A 156 7.96 -26.55 3.05
C ALA A 156 9.17 -25.67 2.72
N LEU A 157 9.86 -25.15 3.74
CA LEU A 157 11.11 -24.39 3.59
C LEU A 157 12.30 -25.25 3.14
N ARG A 158 12.27 -26.56 3.44
CA ARG A 158 13.31 -27.52 3.04
C ARG A 158 13.22 -27.89 1.56
N GLU A 159 12.01 -27.99 1.02
CA GLU A 159 11.76 -28.33 -0.38
C GLU A 159 12.12 -27.18 -1.33
N ALA A 160 11.83 -25.94 -0.93
CA ALA A 160 12.23 -24.74 -1.68
C ALA A 160 13.75 -24.48 -1.72
N ARG A 161 14.52 -25.14 -0.83
CA ARG A 161 15.98 -24.97 -0.71
C ARG A 161 16.79 -26.12 -1.28
N ALA A 162 16.14 -27.18 -1.78
CA ALA A 162 16.84 -28.29 -2.42
C ALA A 162 17.36 -27.83 -3.80
N PRO A 163 18.69 -27.79 -4.05
CA PRO A 163 19.18 -27.60 -5.41
C PRO A 163 18.70 -28.79 -6.25
N ALA A 164 18.16 -28.50 -7.44
CA ALA A 164 17.79 -29.50 -8.44
C ALA A 164 19.04 -30.29 -8.88
N GLY A 165 19.43 -31.27 -8.08
CA GLY A 165 20.45 -32.26 -8.38
C GLY A 165 19.94 -33.21 -9.44
N ARG A 166 19.88 -32.71 -10.68
CA ARG A 166 19.60 -33.51 -11.87
C ARG A 166 20.81 -34.41 -12.13
N THR A 167 20.78 -35.62 -11.60
CA THR A 167 21.75 -36.67 -11.95
C THR A 167 21.54 -37.06 -13.41
N ILE A 168 22.54 -36.77 -14.25
CA ILE A 168 22.62 -37.28 -15.62
C ILE A 168 23.20 -38.70 -15.53
N PRO A 169 22.46 -39.77 -15.93
CA PRO A 169 23.07 -41.08 -16.06
C PRO A 169 23.96 -41.10 -17.31
N MET A 170 25.27 -41.28 -17.13
CA MET A 170 26.15 -41.68 -18.23
C MET A 170 26.00 -43.19 -18.46
N LYS A 171 25.67 -43.55 -19.69
CA LYS A 171 25.81 -44.88 -20.28
C LYS A 171 27.03 -44.88 -21.18
#